data_AF-A0A926I9K3-F1
#
_entry.id   AF-A0A926I9K3-F1
#
_cell.length_a   1.000
_cell.length_b   1.000
_cell.length_c   1.000
_cell.angle_alpha   90.00
_cell.angle_beta   90.00
_cell.angle_gamma   90.00
#
_symmetry.space_group_name_H-M   'P 1'
#
loop_
_entity.id
_entity.type
_entity.pdbx_description
1 polymer ?
#
loop_
_entity_poly.entity_id
_entity_poly.type
_entity_poly.pdbx_seq_one_letter_code
_entity_poly.pdbx_strand_id
1 'polypeptide(L)'
;MGRSKYLEPKARERINKILDLRGEMSLEEMVELVMPHMVFDIDTMKLQTTKMVCRNIVASRKDWSGVRTTFAVKESKESVYVDIDNCNDVYRVRKVEELLKEKEQGIAKSRIKAKNRRLVLEGQITMDEYVSSKSEVG
;
A
#
# COMPACT_ATOMS: atom_id res chain seq x y z
N MET A 1 2.55 -11.03 9.76
CA MET A 1 1.91 -9.70 9.88
C MET A 1 2.42 -9.03 11.16
N GLY A 2 2.90 -7.77 11.10
CA GLY A 2 3.51 -7.10 12.26
C GLY A 2 2.49 -6.63 13.29
N ARG A 3 2.74 -6.90 14.58
CA ARG A 3 2.04 -6.26 15.69
C ARG A 3 2.47 -4.78 15.72
N SER A 4 1.51 -3.86 15.72
CA SER A 4 1.83 -2.45 15.97
C SER A 4 2.20 -2.32 17.45
N LYS A 5 3.33 -1.68 17.76
CA LYS A 5 3.73 -1.35 19.13
C LYS A 5 2.74 -0.39 19.81
N TYR A 6 1.95 0.33 18.99
CA TYR A 6 1.13 1.45 19.41
C TYR A 6 -0.37 1.16 19.44
N LEU A 7 -0.80 -0.05 19.09
CA LEU A 7 -2.21 -0.39 18.97
C LEU A 7 -2.53 -1.66 19.76
N GLU A 8 -3.49 -1.57 20.67
CA GLU A 8 -4.06 -2.77 21.28
C GLU A 8 -4.63 -3.70 20.20
N PRO A 9 -4.38 -5.02 20.25
CA PRO A 9 -4.85 -5.97 19.24
C PRO A 9 -6.36 -5.86 18.92
N LYS A 10 -7.18 -5.50 19.93
CA LYS A 10 -8.64 -5.36 19.83
C LYS A 10 -9.08 -4.23 18.89
N ALA A 11 -8.33 -3.13 18.80
CA ALA A 11 -8.71 -2.00 17.95
C ALA A 11 -8.53 -2.34 16.45
N ARG A 12 -7.47 -3.09 16.10
CA ARG A 12 -7.29 -3.62 14.74
C ARG A 12 -8.42 -4.56 14.33
N GLU A 13 -8.79 -5.48 15.22
CA GLU A 13 -9.87 -6.45 14.97
C GLU A 13 -11.21 -5.76 14.73
N ARG A 14 -11.49 -4.69 15.47
CA ARG A 14 -12.71 -3.90 15.31
C ARG A 14 -12.82 -3.24 13.93
N ILE A 15 -11.75 -2.64 13.40
CA ILE A 15 -11.75 -2.06 12.05
C ILE A 15 -12.04 -3.13 11.00
N ASN A 16 -11.31 -4.25 11.05
CA ASN A 16 -11.47 -5.34 10.10
C ASN A 16 -12.91 -5.88 10.11
N LYS A 17 -13.47 -6.15 11.29
CA LYS A 17 -14.84 -6.63 11.43
C LYS A 17 -15.85 -5.68 10.81
N ILE A 18 -15.69 -4.37 10.98
CA ILE A 18 -16.62 -3.40 10.40
C ILE A 18 -16.46 -3.33 8.88
N LEU A 19 -15.24 -3.37 8.35
CA LEU A 19 -15.01 -3.43 6.90
C LEU A 19 -15.58 -4.70 6.28
N ASP A 20 -15.44 -5.85 6.93
CA ASP A 20 -16.01 -7.12 6.48
C ASP A 20 -17.56 -7.08 6.43
N LEU A 21 -18.18 -6.35 7.36
CA LEU A 21 -19.64 -6.22 7.46
C LEU A 21 -20.22 -5.14 6.53
N ARG A 22 -19.63 -3.95 6.49
CA ARG A 22 -20.15 -2.79 5.73
C ARG A 22 -19.58 -2.71 4.32
N GLY A 23 -18.40 -3.27 4.08
CA GLY A 23 -17.67 -3.14 2.81
C GLY A 23 -16.92 -1.81 2.64
N GLU A 24 -17.21 -0.80 3.48
CA GLU A 24 -16.59 0.51 3.44
C GLU A 24 -16.53 1.16 4.83
N MET A 25 -15.57 2.08 5.00
CA MET A 25 -15.38 2.90 6.19
C MET A 25 -14.50 4.10 5.82
N SER A 26 -14.81 5.28 6.35
CA SER A 26 -14.01 6.50 6.20
C SER A 26 -12.76 6.49 7.09
N LEU A 27 -11.79 7.33 6.77
CA LEU A 27 -10.58 7.47 7.59
C LEU A 27 -10.93 8.06 8.96
N GLU A 28 -11.85 9.02 9.01
CA GLU A 28 -12.31 9.68 10.23
C GLU A 28 -12.92 8.67 11.20
N GLU A 29 -13.81 7.78 10.71
CA GLU A 29 -14.35 6.68 11.51
C GLU A 29 -13.24 5.75 12.04
N MET A 30 -12.24 5.42 11.20
CA MET A 30 -11.10 4.60 11.65
C MET A 30 -10.32 5.30 12.76
N VAL A 31 -10.10 6.61 12.65
CA VAL A 31 -9.37 7.42 13.64
C VAL A 31 -10.12 7.44 14.97
N GLU A 32 -11.43 7.71 14.96
CA GLU A 32 -12.25 7.70 16.18
C GLU A 32 -12.21 6.35 16.91
N LEU A 33 -12.20 5.25 16.14
CA LEU A 33 -12.12 3.89 16.70
C LEU A 33 -10.74 3.54 17.28
N VAL A 34 -9.67 4.07 16.70
CA VAL A 34 -8.29 3.68 17.03
C VAL A 34 -7.64 4.62 18.03
N MET A 35 -7.88 5.92 17.91
CA MET A 35 -7.21 6.98 18.68
C MET A 35 -7.27 6.74 20.21
N PRO A 36 -8.40 6.31 20.81
CA PRO A 36 -8.46 6.04 22.25
C PRO A 36 -7.54 4.91 22.73
N HIS A 37 -7.11 4.04 21.81
CA HIS A 37 -6.29 2.85 22.10
C HIS A 37 -4.83 3.03 21.69
N MET A 38 -4.43 4.25 21.29
CA MET A 38 -3.05 4.52 20.88
C MET A 38 -2.16 4.90 22.05
N VAL A 39 -0.96 4.32 22.08
CA VAL A 39 0.12 4.74 22.98
C VAL A 39 1.10 5.61 22.19
N PHE A 40 1.40 6.81 22.67
CA PHE A 40 2.27 7.74 21.96
C PHE A 40 3.69 7.75 22.56
N ASP A 41 4.68 7.46 21.72
CA ASP A 41 6.12 7.62 21.99
C ASP A 41 6.61 8.77 21.11
N ILE A 42 6.73 9.97 21.71
CA ILE A 42 6.92 11.22 20.97
C ILE A 42 8.19 11.19 20.12
N ASP A 43 9.29 10.69 20.66
CA ASP A 43 10.57 10.65 19.95
C ASP A 43 10.52 9.69 18.77
N THR A 44 9.93 8.51 18.98
CA THR A 44 9.78 7.55 17.88
C THR A 44 8.84 8.08 16.80
N MET A 45 7.75 8.73 17.19
CA MET A 45 6.82 9.37 16.24
C MET A 45 7.51 10.48 15.46
N LYS A 46 8.28 11.35 16.12
CA LYS A 46 9.02 12.43 15.47
C LYS A 46 9.97 11.86 14.42
N LEU A 47 10.71 10.81 14.73
CA LEU A 47 11.58 10.14 13.77
C LEU A 47 10.80 9.53 12.60
N GLN A 48 9.67 8.85 12.86
CA GLN A 48 8.84 8.25 11.80
C GLN A 48 8.24 9.29 10.88
N THR A 49 7.70 10.38 11.43
CA THR A 49 7.17 11.53 10.69
C THR A 49 8.27 12.19 9.86
N THR A 50 9.45 12.40 10.43
CA THR A 50 10.60 12.96 9.70
C THR A 50 10.98 12.06 8.52
N LYS A 51 11.07 10.74 8.75
CA LYS A 51 11.32 9.77 7.67
C LYS A 51 10.25 9.89 6.59
N MET A 52 8.97 9.91 6.95
CA MET A 52 7.84 10.07 6.02
C MET A 52 7.98 11.34 5.17
N VAL A 53 8.31 12.48 5.77
CA VAL A 53 8.56 13.73 5.05
C VAL A 53 9.67 13.56 4.01
N CYS A 54 10.81 12.98 4.39
CA CYS A 54 11.89 12.67 3.45
C CYS A 54 11.39 11.76 2.30
N ARG A 55 10.60 10.72 2.59
CA ARG A 55 10.04 9.83 1.56
C ARG A 55 9.12 10.58 0.58
N ASN A 56 8.35 11.54 1.07
CA ASN A 56 7.43 12.32 0.25
C ASN A 56 8.18 13.28 -0.68
N ILE A 57 9.23 13.93 -0.19
CA ILE A 57 10.10 14.81 -1.00
C ILE A 57 10.70 14.06 -2.18
N VAL A 58 11.21 12.85 -1.95
CA VAL A 58 11.78 12.04 -3.04
C VAL A 58 10.70 11.43 -3.93
N ALA A 59 9.53 11.10 -3.40
CA ALA A 59 8.43 10.54 -4.18
C ALA A 59 7.74 11.56 -5.11
N SER A 60 7.85 12.85 -4.81
CA SER A 60 7.33 13.93 -5.65
C SER A 60 8.26 14.33 -6.79
N ARG A 61 9.52 13.84 -6.81
CA ARG A 61 10.46 14.08 -7.90
C ARG A 61 9.94 13.46 -9.19
N LYS A 62 9.78 14.32 -10.19
CA LYS A 62 9.29 13.99 -11.52
C LYS A 62 10.18 14.63 -12.57
N ASP A 63 10.22 14.02 -13.74
CA ASP A 63 10.83 14.61 -14.92
C ASP A 63 9.93 15.73 -15.49
N TRP A 64 10.36 16.30 -16.61
CA TRP A 64 9.61 17.33 -17.34
C TRP A 64 8.28 16.82 -17.92
N SER A 65 8.12 15.51 -18.09
CA SER A 65 6.88 14.87 -18.56
C SER A 65 5.90 14.54 -17.42
N GLY A 66 6.30 14.79 -16.17
CA GLY A 66 5.50 14.51 -14.98
C GLY A 66 5.59 13.07 -14.50
N VAL A 67 6.49 12.26 -15.06
CA VAL A 67 6.76 10.87 -14.68
C VAL A 67 7.72 10.86 -13.50
N ARG A 68 7.43 10.03 -12.50
CA ARG A 68 8.26 9.89 -11.31
C ARG A 68 9.61 9.25 -11.66
N THR A 69 10.70 9.83 -11.18
CA THR A 69 12.07 9.36 -11.49
C THR A 69 12.75 8.64 -10.32
N THR A 70 12.33 8.92 -9.08
CA THR A 70 13.05 8.46 -7.89
C THR A 70 12.28 7.37 -7.13
N PHE A 71 12.90 6.21 -6.93
CA PHE A 71 12.28 5.02 -6.34
C PHE A 71 13.11 4.45 -5.19
N ALA A 72 12.43 3.90 -4.18
CA ALA A 72 13.09 3.22 -3.06
C ALA A 72 13.34 1.75 -3.43
N VAL A 73 14.57 1.30 -3.24
CA VAL A 73 15.00 -0.08 -3.45
C VAL A 73 15.57 -0.62 -2.15
N LYS A 74 15.19 -1.86 -1.79
CA LYS A 74 15.61 -2.45 -0.53
C LYS A 74 16.98 -3.12 -0.68
N GLU A 75 17.91 -2.74 0.19
CA GLU A 75 19.24 -3.34 0.27
C GLU A 75 19.48 -3.83 1.69
N SER A 76 19.46 -5.15 1.91
CA SER A 76 19.71 -5.86 3.17
C SER A 76 18.99 -5.30 4.42
N LYS A 77 19.42 -4.14 4.92
CA LYS A 77 18.92 -3.48 6.13
C LYS A 77 18.30 -2.10 5.89
N GLU A 78 18.50 -1.49 4.72
CA GLU A 78 18.11 -0.11 4.46
C GLU A 78 17.41 0.04 3.10
N SER A 79 16.72 1.17 2.92
CA SER A 79 16.13 1.54 1.63
C SER A 79 17.00 2.63 1.02
N VAL A 80 17.51 2.36 -0.18
CA VAL A 80 18.27 3.33 -0.98
C VAL A 80 17.32 3.94 -1.99
N TYR A 81 17.33 5.26 -2.12
CA TYR A 81 16.56 5.95 -3.14
C TYR A 81 17.40 6.11 -4.40
N VAL A 82 16.89 5.63 -5.52
CA VAL A 82 17.54 5.60 -6.83
C VAL A 82 16.76 6.52 -7.76
N ASP A 83 17.44 7.53 -8.29
CA ASP A 83 16.93 8.40 -9.35
C ASP A 83 17.32 7.79 -10.70
N ILE A 84 16.35 7.24 -11.45
CA ILE A 84 16.63 6.44 -12.66
C ILE A 84 17.23 7.26 -13.80
N ASP A 85 17.04 8.58 -13.78
CA ASP A 85 17.59 9.47 -14.81
C ASP A 85 19.07 9.78 -14.56
N ASN A 86 19.51 9.75 -13.30
CA ASN A 86 20.84 10.22 -12.87
C ASN A 86 21.71 9.12 -12.26
N CYS A 87 21.17 7.91 -12.06
CA CYS A 87 21.91 6.81 -11.44
C CYS A 87 22.87 6.15 -12.43
N ASN A 88 24.17 6.12 -12.09
CA ASN A 88 25.22 5.48 -12.89
C ASN A 88 25.46 4.00 -12.54
N ASP A 89 24.58 3.39 -11.74
CA ASP A 89 24.69 2.00 -11.30
C ASP A 89 23.59 1.15 -11.94
N VAL A 90 23.98 0.39 -12.96
CA VAL A 90 23.07 -0.48 -13.73
C VAL A 90 22.36 -1.49 -12.84
N TYR A 91 23.01 -2.01 -11.80
CA TYR A 91 22.40 -2.99 -10.91
C TYR A 91 21.26 -2.38 -10.10
N ARG A 92 21.43 -1.13 -9.64
CA ARG A 92 20.37 -0.40 -8.92
C ARG A 92 19.20 -0.03 -9.82
N VAL A 93 19.46 0.40 -11.06
CA VAL A 93 18.40 0.68 -12.03
C VAL A 93 17.60 -0.58 -12.37
N ARG A 94 18.26 -1.73 -12.56
CA ARG A 94 17.59 -3.02 -12.78
C ARG A 94 16.66 -3.42 -11.63
N LYS A 95 17.08 -3.22 -10.38
CA LYS A 95 16.20 -3.50 -9.24
C LYS A 95 14.97 -2.58 -9.21
N VAL A 96 15.09 -1.33 -9.68
CA VAL A 96 13.94 -0.42 -9.82
C VAL A 96 12.98 -0.96 -10.90
N GLU A 97 13.51 -1.41 -12.03
CA GLU A 97 12.72 -2.05 -13.09
C GLU A 97 11.95 -3.28 -12.57
N GLU A 98 12.62 -4.20 -11.88
CA GLU A 98 12.01 -5.39 -11.27
C GLU A 98 10.91 -5.00 -10.28
N LEU A 99 11.17 -4.02 -9.41
CA LEU A 99 10.19 -3.50 -8.45
C LEU A 99 8.94 -2.93 -9.15
N LEU A 100 9.12 -2.22 -10.27
CA LEU A 100 8.00 -1.64 -11.03
C LEU A 100 7.17 -2.74 -11.70
N LYS A 101 7.82 -3.76 -12.27
CA LYS A 101 7.16 -4.93 -12.85
C LYS A 101 6.32 -5.69 -11.83
N GLU A 102 6.84 -5.93 -10.63
CA GLU A 102 6.08 -6.57 -9.55
C GLU A 102 4.84 -5.76 -9.15
N LYS A 103 4.99 -4.43 -9.04
CA LYS A 103 3.87 -3.53 -8.74
C LYS A 103 2.81 -3.55 -9.83
N GLU A 104 3.21 -3.54 -11.10
CA GLU A 104 2.29 -3.63 -12.23
C GLU A 104 1.44 -4.90 -12.13
N GLN A 105 2.06 -6.05 -11.87
CA GLN A 105 1.34 -7.31 -11.70
C GLN A 105 0.37 -7.28 -10.52
N GLY A 106 0.78 -6.71 -9.38
CA GLY A 106 -0.09 -6.55 -8.20
C GLY A 106 -1.28 -5.62 -8.45
N ILE A 107 -1.06 -4.52 -9.17
CA ILE A 107 -2.11 -3.57 -9.58
C ILE A 107 -3.07 -4.26 -10.55
N ALA A 108 -2.57 -5.02 -11.53
CA ALA A 108 -3.42 -5.76 -12.47
C ALA A 108 -4.34 -6.75 -11.76
N LYS A 109 -3.82 -7.53 -10.80
CA LYS A 109 -4.62 -8.45 -9.97
C LYS A 109 -5.70 -7.71 -9.17
N SER A 110 -5.33 -6.59 -8.54
CA SER A 110 -6.29 -5.78 -7.75
C SER A 110 -7.37 -5.16 -8.64
N ARG A 111 -7.02 -4.70 -9.85
CA ARG A 111 -7.96 -4.17 -10.84
C ARG A 111 -8.98 -5.24 -11.28
N ILE A 112 -8.54 -6.48 -11.49
CA ILE A 112 -9.45 -7.59 -11.83
C ILE A 112 -10.45 -7.84 -10.69
N LYS A 113 -9.98 -7.86 -9.43
CA LYS A 113 -10.87 -8.01 -8.26
C LYS A 113 -11.93 -6.89 -8.20
N ALA A 114 -11.50 -5.64 -8.38
CA ALA A 114 -12.41 -4.50 -8.40
C ALA A 114 -13.42 -4.59 -9.57
N LYS A 115 -12.96 -4.93 -10.78
CA LYS A 115 -13.82 -5.15 -11.94
C LYS A 115 -14.87 -6.22 -11.65
N ASN A 116 -14.47 -7.40 -11.18
CA ASN A 116 -15.41 -8.49 -10.93
C ASN A 116 -16.42 -8.12 -9.84
N ARG A 117 -15.99 -7.44 -8.76
CA ARG A 117 -16.94 -6.94 -7.75
C ARG A 117 -17.95 -5.96 -8.35
N ARG A 118 -17.52 -5.04 -9.23
CA ARG A 118 -18.42 -4.14 -9.95
C ARG A 118 -19.41 -4.91 -10.82
N LEU A 119 -18.96 -5.91 -11.59
CA LEU A 119 -19.83 -6.74 -12.43
C LEU A 119 -20.90 -7.47 -11.61
N VAL A 120 -20.55 -8.00 -10.43
CA VAL A 120 -21.53 -8.60 -9.50
C VAL A 120 -22.57 -7.57 -9.07
N LEU A 121 -22.14 -6.38 -8.67
CA LEU A 121 -23.04 -5.30 -8.21
C LEU A 121 -23.95 -4.77 -9.32
N GLU A 122 -23.46 -4.77 -10.57
CA GLU A 122 -24.22 -4.41 -11.77
C GLU A 122 -25.12 -5.55 -12.29
N GLY A 123 -25.12 -6.71 -11.62
CA GLY A 123 -25.92 -7.87 -12.01
C GLY A 123 -25.44 -8.57 -13.29
N GLN A 124 -24.22 -8.29 -13.75
CA GLN A 124 -23.65 -8.86 -14.98
C GLN A 124 -23.09 -10.26 -14.76
N ILE A 125 -22.68 -10.60 -13.54
CA ILE A 125 -22.27 -11.95 -13.13
C ILE A 125 -22.83 -12.25 -11.73
N THR A 126 -23.04 -13.52 -11.43
CA THR A 126 -23.46 -14.01 -10.13
C THR A 126 -22.30 -14.03 -9.12
N MET A 127 -22.63 -14.17 -7.83
CA MET A 127 -21.62 -14.33 -6.79
C MET A 127 -20.85 -15.65 -6.92
N ASP A 128 -21.51 -16.71 -7.39
CA ASP A 128 -20.90 -18.03 -7.58
C ASP A 128 -19.88 -18.03 -8.73
N GLU A 129 -20.21 -17.37 -9.86
CA GLU A 129 -19.27 -17.14 -10.95
C GLU A 129 -18.04 -16.33 -10.48
N TYR A 130 -18.26 -15.32 -9.64
CA TYR A 130 -17.16 -14.54 -9.06
C TYR A 130 -16.26 -15.39 -8.14
N VAL A 131 -16.85 -16.20 -7.24
CA VAL A 131 -16.08 -17.08 -6.35
C VAL A 131 -15.26 -18.09 -7.16
N SER A 132 -15.86 -18.66 -8.21
CA SER A 132 -15.19 -19.61 -9.11
C SER A 132 -13.98 -18.97 -9.82
N SER A 133 -14.10 -17.71 -10.25
CA SER A 133 -12.99 -16.96 -10.86
C SER A 133 -11.82 -16.68 -9.91
N LYS A 134 -12.01 -16.75 -8.58
CA LYS A 134 -10.92 -16.56 -7.61
C LYS A 134 -10.01 -17.79 -7.50
N SER A 135 -10.55 -18.99 -7.73
CA SER A 135 -9.84 -20.28 -7.64
C SER A 135 -8.86 -20.50 -8.79
N GLU A 136 -9.09 -19.88 -9.95
CA GLU A 136 -8.27 -20.05 -11.16
C GLU A 136 -7.09 -19.06 -11.27
N VAL A 137 -7.08 -18.02 -10.42
CA VAL A 137 -6.08 -16.93 -10.43
C VAL A 137 -5.13 -17.03 -9.21
N GLY A 138 -5.21 -18.14 -8.47
CA GLY A 138 -4.40 -18.46 -7.29
C GLY A 138 -3.03 -19.02 -7.65
#